data_AF-A0AAF6AL35-F1
#
_entry.id   AF-A0AAF6AL35-F1
#
_cell.length_a   1.000
_cell.length_b   1.000
_cell.length_c   1.000
_cell.angle_alpha   90.00
_cell.angle_beta   90.00
_cell.angle_gamma   90.00
#
_symmetry.space_group_name_H-M   'P 1'
#
loop_
_entity.id
_entity.type
_entity.pdbx_description
1 polymer ?
#
loop_
_entity_poly.entity_id
_entity_poly.type
_entity_poly.pdbx_seq_one_letter_code
_entity_poly.pdbx_strand_id
1 'polypeptide(L)'
;MGKKQHSKDRMFITKTEWATEWGGAKSRDLRTPFKRLPFYCCALTFVPFEDPVCTVDGHVFDILYIVPYIIKYGKNPVTGLPLALKDLIKLQFHKNSDGEYQCPVLNKVFTEFTHIVAIRTTGNVFSYEAVKELNLKTKNWKELLTDEPFTKDDIITIQDPNKLDAKVLSEFDHVKHDTKLDDEDAKKLAEDPTFNINMSEDTKRMMRELGTQNGRDAALMGGGGSKAQKERAAAFATLEAARQRIIDQDGPQKEAPALSIVDAASASVHGRSAEAAKAGSAEKTAARVAAHALGEIVPLNTKLVKSRYTSGAASRGLTSTTYTPVTTNDFEYVKAEKNPKKKGYVRLHSTHGDLNLELHCDICPRTCENFLTHCENGYYDNQIFHRNIRNFMIQGGDPTGTGRGGESIWGKPFKDEVNSKLLHSERGILSMANSGPHSNGSQFFILYKSAPHLNYKHTVFGRVVGGLETLSKTEKVPVDDDDKPLEDIKILKISVFVNPYTEPDEEEVKLKESSETAENEAENL
;
A
#
# COMPACT_ATOMS: atom_id res chain seq x y z
N MET A 1 -41.26 31.24 -39.62
CA MET A 1 -41.10 31.11 -41.10
C MET A 1 -39.80 30.37 -41.38
N GLY A 2 -39.85 29.30 -42.18
CA GLY A 2 -38.66 28.55 -42.59
C GLY A 2 -39.01 27.13 -43.02
N LYS A 3 -39.51 27.01 -44.25
CA LYS A 3 -39.91 25.77 -44.92
C LYS A 3 -38.82 24.70 -44.83
N LYS A 4 -39.11 23.52 -44.27
CA LYS A 4 -38.49 22.26 -44.70
C LYS A 4 -39.60 21.31 -45.15
N GLN A 5 -40.10 21.66 -46.32
CA GLN A 5 -41.00 20.91 -47.17
C GLN A 5 -40.25 19.67 -47.70
N HIS A 6 -40.97 18.55 -47.77
CA HIS A 6 -40.55 17.26 -48.29
C HIS A 6 -39.56 17.30 -49.45
N SER A 7 -38.39 16.71 -49.23
CA SER A 7 -37.61 15.91 -50.17
C SER A 7 -36.58 15.23 -49.25
N LYS A 8 -36.50 13.90 -49.14
CA LYS A 8 -36.03 13.02 -50.20
C LYS A 8 -36.45 11.58 -49.87
N ASP A 9 -37.50 11.09 -50.53
CA ASP A 9 -37.75 9.66 -50.71
C ASP A 9 -36.72 9.12 -51.71
N ARG A 10 -35.45 9.06 -51.28
CA ARG A 10 -34.35 8.54 -52.08
C ARG A 10 -33.79 7.34 -51.35
N MET A 11 -33.76 6.19 -52.04
CA MET A 11 -33.14 4.94 -51.57
C MET A 11 -31.60 5.01 -51.46
N PHE A 12 -31.02 6.21 -51.49
CA PHE A 12 -29.58 6.43 -51.38
C PHE A 12 -29.30 7.65 -50.50
N ILE A 13 -28.26 7.56 -49.70
CA ILE A 13 -27.74 8.63 -48.86
C ILE A 13 -26.58 9.31 -49.61
N THR A 14 -26.53 10.64 -49.64
CA THR A 14 -25.40 11.34 -50.27
C THR A 14 -24.16 11.29 -49.38
N LYS A 15 -22.96 11.39 -49.98
CA LYS A 15 -21.68 11.39 -49.24
C LYS A 15 -21.65 12.44 -48.12
N THR A 16 -22.24 13.60 -48.36
CA THR A 16 -22.34 14.68 -47.37
C THR A 16 -23.28 14.31 -46.22
N GLU A 17 -24.47 13.77 -46.52
CA GLU A 17 -25.44 13.32 -45.50
C GLU A 17 -24.92 12.13 -44.68
N TRP A 18 -24.18 11.20 -45.31
CA TRP A 18 -23.49 10.13 -44.62
C TRP A 18 -22.44 10.67 -43.64
N ALA A 19 -21.63 11.65 -44.07
CA ALA A 19 -20.57 12.23 -43.24
C ALA A 19 -21.10 13.04 -42.03
N THR A 20 -22.20 13.78 -42.19
CA THR A 20 -22.70 14.68 -41.12
C THR A 20 -23.77 14.04 -40.24
N GLU A 21 -24.70 13.26 -40.82
CA GLU A 21 -25.92 12.85 -40.12
C GLU A 21 -25.94 11.35 -39.75
N TRP A 22 -25.56 10.44 -40.66
CA TRP A 22 -25.94 9.01 -40.50
C TRP A 22 -24.83 7.96 -40.42
N GLY A 23 -23.59 8.18 -40.90
CA GLY A 23 -22.64 7.05 -40.96
C GLY A 23 -21.14 7.31 -41.19
N GLY A 24 -20.66 8.55 -41.19
CA GLY A 24 -19.23 8.82 -41.15
C GLY A 24 -18.63 8.43 -39.79
N ALA A 25 -17.43 7.85 -39.78
CA ALA A 25 -16.61 7.76 -38.57
C ALA A 25 -16.35 9.18 -38.08
N LYS A 26 -17.17 9.64 -37.14
CA LYS A 26 -16.95 10.90 -36.43
C LYS A 26 -15.63 10.72 -35.70
N SER A 27 -14.78 11.75 -35.70
CA SER A 27 -13.73 11.84 -34.68
C SER A 27 -14.48 11.92 -33.35
N ARG A 28 -14.81 10.77 -32.77
CA ARG A 28 -14.89 10.67 -31.34
C ARG A 28 -13.50 11.10 -30.93
N ASP A 29 -13.40 12.25 -30.28
CA ASP A 29 -12.32 12.45 -29.34
C ASP A 29 -12.36 11.17 -28.49
N LEU A 30 -11.43 10.26 -28.76
CA LEU A 30 -11.09 9.19 -27.87
C LEU A 30 -10.48 9.91 -26.67
N ARG A 31 -11.33 10.59 -25.89
CA ARG A 31 -10.98 11.04 -24.56
C ARG A 31 -10.62 9.75 -23.86
N THR A 32 -9.32 9.58 -23.65
CA THR A 32 -8.76 8.63 -22.73
C THR A 32 -9.63 8.63 -21.47
N PRO A 33 -9.90 7.44 -20.90
CA PRO A 33 -10.79 7.33 -19.76
C PRO A 33 -10.37 8.32 -18.68
N PHE A 34 -11.36 9.06 -18.18
CA PHE A 34 -11.27 10.15 -17.22
C PHE A 34 -10.40 9.74 -16.01
N LYS A 35 -9.08 10.00 -16.05
CA LYS A 35 -8.18 9.64 -14.95
C LYS A 35 -8.19 10.80 -13.94
N ARG A 36 -9.00 10.66 -12.90
CA ARG A 36 -9.09 11.63 -11.80
C ARG A 36 -7.87 11.51 -10.91
N LEU A 37 -7.39 12.64 -10.40
CA LEU A 37 -6.39 12.61 -9.35
C LEU A 37 -7.03 12.06 -8.06
N PRO A 38 -6.49 10.96 -7.48
CA PRO A 38 -6.94 10.46 -6.18
C PRO A 38 -6.78 11.52 -5.09
N PHE A 39 -7.65 11.49 -4.08
CA PHE A 39 -7.66 12.53 -3.04
C PHE A 39 -6.43 12.55 -2.15
N TYR A 40 -5.69 11.44 -2.09
CA TYR A 40 -4.48 11.27 -1.32
C TYR A 40 -3.20 11.61 -2.11
N CYS A 41 -3.33 12.07 -3.35
CA CYS A 41 -2.20 12.44 -4.20
C CYS A 41 -2.01 13.96 -4.27
N CYS A 42 -0.75 14.37 -4.37
CA CYS A 42 -0.35 15.74 -4.62
C CYS A 42 -0.73 16.16 -6.06
N ALA A 43 -1.36 17.32 -6.22
CA ALA A 43 -1.78 17.82 -7.53
C ALA A 43 -0.63 18.35 -8.41
N LEU A 44 0.59 18.44 -7.89
CA LEU A 44 1.79 18.84 -8.63
C LEU A 44 2.62 17.63 -9.09
N THR A 45 2.82 16.63 -8.23
CA THR A 45 3.67 15.45 -8.53
C THR A 45 2.88 14.21 -8.91
N PHE A 46 1.57 14.18 -8.64
CA PHE A 46 0.68 13.03 -8.81
C PHE A 46 1.01 11.80 -7.95
N VAL A 47 1.94 11.94 -7.02
CA VAL A 47 2.37 10.93 -6.03
C VAL A 47 1.57 11.12 -4.73
N PRO A 48 1.32 10.08 -3.93
CA PRO A 48 0.78 10.23 -2.59
C PRO A 48 1.56 11.26 -1.76
N PHE A 49 0.85 12.15 -1.07
CA PHE A 49 1.48 13.14 -0.20
C PHE A 49 1.88 12.53 1.15
N GLU A 50 2.94 13.06 1.76
CA GLU A 50 3.34 12.78 3.15
C GLU A 50 2.89 13.92 4.07
N ASP A 51 3.22 15.16 3.69
CA ASP A 51 2.86 16.38 4.41
C ASP A 51 1.90 17.25 3.58
N PRO A 52 0.59 16.97 3.63
CA PRO A 52 -0.38 17.66 2.79
C PRO A 52 -0.62 19.10 3.24
N VAL A 53 -0.66 19.99 2.27
CA VAL A 53 -1.11 21.38 2.39
C VAL A 53 -2.17 21.64 1.32
N CYS A 54 -3.12 22.52 1.58
CA CYS A 54 -4.11 22.90 0.59
C CYS A 54 -4.20 24.40 0.39
N THR A 55 -4.74 24.76 -0.77
CA THR A 55 -5.17 26.12 -1.08
C THR A 55 -6.61 26.34 -0.62
N VAL A 56 -7.05 27.60 -0.58
CA VAL A 56 -8.45 27.96 -0.29
C VAL A 56 -9.45 27.35 -1.27
N ASP A 57 -9.01 27.05 -2.50
CA ASP A 57 -9.81 26.41 -3.55
C ASP A 57 -9.95 24.89 -3.36
N GLY A 58 -9.23 24.30 -2.39
CA GLY A 58 -9.29 22.87 -2.09
C GLY A 58 -8.31 22.00 -2.90
N HIS A 59 -7.38 22.60 -3.65
CA HIS A 59 -6.29 21.86 -4.28
C HIS A 59 -5.24 21.46 -3.24
N VAL A 60 -4.91 20.17 -3.20
CA VAL A 60 -3.98 19.57 -2.23
C VAL A 60 -2.62 19.33 -2.87
N PHE A 61 -1.57 19.69 -2.16
CA PHE A 61 -0.18 19.53 -2.53
C PHE A 61 0.61 18.97 -1.37
N ASP A 62 1.79 18.46 -1.66
CA ASP A 62 2.77 18.15 -0.64
C ASP A 62 3.69 19.38 -0.45
N ILE A 63 3.93 19.75 0.82
CA ILE A 63 4.69 20.94 1.19
C ILE A 63 6.08 20.98 0.55
N LEU A 64 6.74 19.83 0.40
CA LEU A 64 8.10 19.72 -0.13
C LEU A 64 8.20 20.19 -1.58
N TYR A 65 7.14 20.03 -2.36
CA TYR A 65 7.14 20.34 -3.78
C TYR A 65 6.45 21.66 -4.11
N ILE A 66 5.42 22.05 -3.36
CA ILE A 66 4.66 23.28 -3.64
C ILE A 66 5.41 24.54 -3.21
N VAL A 67 6.17 24.49 -2.11
CA VAL A 67 6.96 25.63 -1.64
C VAL A 67 8.01 26.06 -2.68
N PRO A 68 8.85 25.15 -3.22
CA PRO A 68 9.72 25.47 -4.35
C PRO A 68 8.97 26.01 -5.57
N TYR A 69 7.81 25.44 -5.90
CA TYR A 69 7.02 25.88 -7.05
C TYR A 69 6.56 27.34 -6.92
N ILE A 70 6.03 27.70 -5.76
CA ILE A 70 5.56 29.06 -5.47
C ILE A 70 6.73 30.04 -5.48
N ILE A 71 7.87 29.67 -4.92
CA ILE A 71 9.06 30.54 -4.92
C ILE A 71 9.57 30.78 -6.35
N LYS A 72 9.57 29.76 -7.21
CA LYS A 72 10.07 29.86 -8.60
C LYS A 72 9.08 30.57 -9.53
N TYR A 73 7.78 30.28 -9.43
CA TYR A 73 6.78 30.72 -10.41
C TYR A 73 5.71 31.67 -9.86
N GLY A 74 5.55 31.79 -8.54
CA GLY A 74 4.59 32.71 -7.90
C GLY A 74 3.12 32.41 -8.21
N LYS A 75 2.80 31.23 -8.74
CA LYS A 75 1.46 30.84 -9.21
C LYS A 75 1.03 29.47 -8.70
N ASN A 76 -0.28 29.24 -8.67
CA ASN A 76 -0.89 27.96 -8.36
C ASN A 76 -0.72 27.01 -9.57
N PRO A 77 -0.15 25.81 -9.39
CA PRO A 77 0.09 24.88 -10.49
C PRO A 77 -1.19 24.32 -11.12
N VAL A 78 -2.33 24.35 -10.42
CA VAL A 78 -3.61 23.85 -10.95
C VAL A 78 -4.35 24.94 -11.72
N THR A 79 -4.51 26.12 -11.12
CA THR A 79 -5.34 27.21 -11.69
C THR A 79 -4.56 28.25 -12.48
N GLY A 80 -3.24 28.35 -12.30
CA GLY A 80 -2.39 29.39 -12.88
C GLY A 80 -2.53 30.77 -12.21
N LEU A 81 -3.38 30.90 -11.18
CA LEU A 81 -3.58 32.15 -10.45
C LEU A 81 -2.40 32.45 -9.51
N PRO A 82 -2.11 33.72 -9.17
CA PRO A 82 -1.08 34.07 -8.20
C PRO A 82 -1.33 33.40 -6.84
N LEU A 83 -0.30 32.80 -6.25
CA LEU A 83 -0.39 32.09 -4.97
C LEU A 83 0.80 32.45 -4.08
N ALA A 84 0.55 32.87 -2.84
CA ALA A 84 1.60 33.15 -1.86
C ALA A 84 1.71 32.02 -0.83
N LEU A 85 2.87 31.90 -0.18
CA LEU A 85 3.12 30.86 0.84
C LEU A 85 2.16 30.95 2.03
N LYS A 86 1.73 32.16 2.40
CA LYS A 86 0.77 32.43 3.48
C LYS A 86 -0.65 31.90 3.21
N ASP A 87 -0.97 31.63 1.95
CA ASP A 87 -2.30 31.18 1.53
C ASP A 87 -2.40 29.63 1.57
N LEU A 88 -1.30 28.95 1.90
CA LEU A 88 -1.25 27.51 2.12
C LEU A 88 -1.69 27.17 3.55
N ILE A 89 -2.58 26.18 3.65
CA ILE A 89 -3.13 25.69 4.90
C ILE A 89 -2.63 24.26 5.09
N LYS A 90 -1.98 24.00 6.23
CA LYS A 90 -1.53 22.64 6.57
C LYS A 90 -2.73 21.75 6.85
N LEU A 91 -2.78 20.58 6.23
CA LEU A 91 -3.84 19.61 6.45
C LEU A 91 -3.43 18.55 7.47
N GLN A 92 -4.36 18.17 8.32
CA GLN A 92 -4.22 17.07 9.28
C GLN A 92 -5.21 15.97 8.92
N PHE A 93 -4.70 14.93 8.26
CA PHE A 93 -5.46 13.72 7.98
C PHE A 93 -5.31 12.73 9.13
N HIS A 94 -6.43 12.15 9.56
CA HIS A 94 -6.42 11.07 10.53
C HIS A 94 -6.40 9.72 9.82
N LYS A 95 -5.56 8.81 10.31
CA LYS A 95 -5.49 7.43 9.83
C LYS A 95 -6.06 6.48 10.88
N ASN A 96 -6.71 5.42 10.44
CA ASN A 96 -7.11 4.31 11.31
C ASN A 96 -5.89 3.44 11.68
N SER A 97 -6.13 2.40 12.48
CA SER A 97 -5.11 1.38 12.80
C SER A 97 -4.50 0.72 11.56
N ASP A 98 -5.25 0.69 10.46
CA ASP A 98 -4.88 0.03 9.20
C ASP A 98 -4.11 0.97 8.25
N GLY A 99 -3.86 2.22 8.66
CA GLY A 99 -3.15 3.24 7.88
C GLY A 99 -4.01 3.93 6.81
N GLU A 100 -5.31 3.66 6.76
CA GLU A 100 -6.25 4.28 5.83
C GLU A 100 -6.76 5.62 6.37
N TYR A 101 -6.95 6.59 5.47
CA TYR A 101 -7.48 7.90 5.85
C TYR A 101 -8.96 7.80 6.25
N GLN A 102 -9.30 8.31 7.42
CA GLN A 102 -10.67 8.27 7.94
C GLN A 102 -11.12 9.60 8.55
N CYS A 103 -12.43 9.79 8.61
CA CYS A 103 -13.02 10.86 9.39
C CYS A 103 -12.89 10.54 10.89
N PRO A 104 -12.28 11.42 11.70
CA PRO A 104 -12.02 11.15 13.11
C PRO A 104 -13.29 11.14 13.99
N VAL A 105 -14.39 11.71 13.51
CA VAL A 105 -15.65 11.80 14.26
C VAL A 105 -16.59 10.63 13.94
N LEU A 106 -16.73 10.32 12.65
CA LEU A 106 -17.63 9.25 12.19
C LEU A 106 -16.92 7.88 12.07
N ASN A 107 -15.60 7.82 12.24
CA ASN A 107 -14.75 6.64 11.98
C ASN A 107 -15.02 6.01 10.61
N LYS A 108 -15.38 6.84 9.63
CA LYS A 108 -15.70 6.45 8.27
C LYS A 108 -14.47 6.64 7.40
N VAL A 109 -14.02 5.57 6.76
CA VAL A 109 -12.89 5.59 5.82
C VAL A 109 -13.22 6.46 4.61
N PHE A 110 -12.26 7.27 4.18
CA PHE A 110 -12.36 8.10 2.99
C PHE A 110 -12.14 7.26 1.73
N THR A 111 -13.03 7.43 0.75
CA THR A 111 -12.98 6.76 -0.54
C THR A 111 -12.98 7.79 -1.66
N GLU A 112 -12.76 7.36 -2.91
CA GLU A 112 -12.87 8.22 -4.10
C GLU A 112 -14.27 8.81 -4.32
N PHE A 113 -15.28 8.33 -3.60
CA PHE A 113 -16.65 8.81 -3.67
C PHE A 113 -17.08 9.58 -2.41
N THR A 114 -16.20 9.70 -1.41
CA THR A 114 -16.52 10.43 -0.19
C THR A 114 -16.39 11.93 -0.42
N HIS A 115 -17.34 12.71 0.10
CA HIS A 115 -17.23 14.15 0.12
C HIS A 115 -16.37 14.56 1.32
N ILE A 116 -15.19 15.14 1.04
CA ILE A 116 -14.15 15.45 2.03
C ILE A 116 -14.01 16.97 2.16
N VAL A 117 -14.00 17.46 3.39
CA VAL A 117 -13.81 18.87 3.72
C VAL A 117 -12.73 19.06 4.79
N ALA A 118 -12.06 20.19 4.76
CA ALA A 118 -11.16 20.64 5.82
C ALA A 118 -11.65 21.95 6.42
N ILE A 119 -11.33 22.18 7.69
CA ILE A 119 -11.59 23.45 8.36
C ILE A 119 -10.32 24.30 8.30
N ARG A 120 -10.40 25.51 7.75
CA ARG A 120 -9.25 26.40 7.51
C ARG A 120 -8.46 26.72 8.79
N THR A 121 -9.15 26.90 9.91
CA THR A 121 -8.54 27.34 11.18
C THR A 121 -7.61 26.28 11.76
N THR A 122 -8.07 25.03 11.82
CA THR A 122 -7.33 23.90 12.41
C THR A 122 -6.55 23.09 11.39
N GLY A 123 -6.97 23.08 10.13
CA GLY A 123 -6.44 22.20 9.10
C GLY A 123 -6.97 20.76 9.17
N ASN A 124 -7.82 20.43 10.14
CA ASN A 124 -8.35 19.08 10.32
C ASN A 124 -9.32 18.70 9.20
N VAL A 125 -9.22 17.44 8.76
CA VAL A 125 -9.99 16.89 7.65
C VAL A 125 -11.14 16.01 8.16
N PHE A 126 -12.35 16.29 7.66
CA PHE A 126 -13.59 15.61 8.02
C PHE A 126 -14.38 15.13 6.80
N SER A 127 -15.29 14.19 7.03
CA SER A 127 -16.37 13.92 6.08
C SER A 127 -17.35 15.10 6.09
N TYR A 128 -17.79 15.54 4.91
CA TYR A 128 -18.83 16.58 4.80
C TYR A 128 -20.12 16.19 5.52
N GLU A 129 -20.42 14.89 5.59
CA GLU A 129 -21.54 14.35 6.35
C GLU A 129 -21.44 14.75 7.84
N ALA A 130 -20.27 14.57 8.46
CA ALA A 130 -20.04 14.93 9.86
C ALA A 130 -20.28 16.42 10.10
N VAL A 131 -19.67 17.27 9.27
CA VAL A 131 -19.78 18.73 9.38
C VAL A 131 -21.21 19.19 9.09
N LYS A 132 -21.88 18.58 8.11
CA LYS A 132 -23.28 18.90 7.76
C LYS A 132 -24.21 18.60 8.93
N GLU A 133 -24.07 17.45 9.57
CA GLU A 133 -24.98 17.01 10.63
C GLU A 133 -24.70 17.67 11.97
N LEU A 134 -23.43 17.78 12.35
CA LEU A 134 -23.03 18.22 13.68
C LEU A 134 -22.76 19.73 13.78
N ASN A 135 -22.48 20.41 12.66
CA ASN A 135 -22.24 21.86 12.62
C ASN A 135 -23.34 22.62 11.88
N LEU A 136 -23.60 22.29 10.59
CA LEU A 136 -24.51 23.11 9.77
C LEU A 136 -25.98 22.98 10.19
N LYS A 137 -26.47 21.75 10.42
CA LYS A 137 -27.87 21.52 10.82
C LYS A 137 -28.15 22.07 12.22
N THR A 138 -27.21 21.93 13.13
CA THR A 138 -27.31 22.35 14.55
C THR A 138 -26.96 23.82 14.77
N LYS A 139 -26.40 24.51 13.76
CA LYS A 139 -25.81 25.85 13.87
C LYS A 139 -24.70 25.94 14.92
N ASN A 140 -23.98 24.84 15.15
CA ASN A 140 -22.83 24.79 16.05
C ASN A 140 -21.55 25.13 15.27
N TRP A 141 -20.99 26.31 15.50
CA TRP A 141 -19.81 26.84 14.79
C TRP A 141 -18.50 26.59 15.55
N LYS A 142 -18.37 25.38 16.09
CA LYS A 142 -17.17 24.89 16.77
C LYS A 142 -16.65 23.64 16.09
N GLU A 143 -15.35 23.59 15.88
CA GLU A 143 -14.69 22.48 15.24
C GLU A 143 -14.81 21.19 16.09
N LEU A 144 -14.96 20.04 15.44
CA LEU A 144 -15.45 18.80 16.08
C LEU A 144 -14.42 18.07 16.97
N LEU A 145 -13.15 18.45 16.93
CA LEU A 145 -12.05 17.86 17.71
C LEU A 145 -11.48 18.84 18.74
N THR A 146 -11.25 20.10 18.34
CA THR A 146 -10.54 21.10 19.16
C THR A 146 -11.48 22.15 19.76
N ASP A 147 -12.77 22.12 19.41
CA ASP A 147 -13.77 23.12 19.82
C ASP A 147 -13.45 24.57 19.37
N GLU A 148 -12.51 24.75 18.44
CA GLU A 148 -12.15 26.06 17.93
C GLU A 148 -13.29 26.68 17.09
N PRO A 149 -13.59 27.97 17.28
CA PRO A 149 -14.64 28.63 16.52
C PRO A 149 -14.23 28.78 15.05
N PHE A 150 -15.14 28.46 14.13
CA PHE A 150 -14.92 28.62 12.69
C PHE A 150 -16.18 29.15 11.98
N THR A 151 -16.01 29.78 10.83
CA THR A 151 -17.12 30.31 10.02
C THR A 151 -17.45 29.40 8.84
N LYS A 152 -18.61 29.59 8.20
CA LYS A 152 -18.98 28.80 7.01
C LYS A 152 -17.96 28.92 5.86
N ASP A 153 -17.31 30.08 5.74
CA ASP A 153 -16.33 30.35 4.69
C ASP A 153 -14.97 29.69 4.95
N ASP A 154 -14.78 29.15 6.16
CA ASP A 154 -13.59 28.38 6.55
C ASP A 154 -13.71 26.89 6.16
N ILE A 155 -14.86 26.45 5.66
CA ILE A 155 -15.05 25.08 5.17
C ILE A 155 -14.49 24.98 3.75
N ILE A 156 -13.35 24.30 3.62
CA ILE A 156 -12.68 24.07 2.35
C ILE A 156 -13.07 22.69 1.84
N THR A 157 -13.55 22.62 0.60
CA THR A 157 -13.93 21.35 -0.02
C THR A 157 -12.75 20.74 -0.76
N ILE A 158 -12.19 19.64 -0.24
CA ILE A 158 -11.08 18.92 -0.86
C ILE A 158 -11.56 18.02 -1.99
N GLN A 159 -12.75 17.43 -1.82
CA GLN A 159 -13.34 16.52 -2.79
C GLN A 159 -14.86 16.54 -2.69
N ASP A 160 -15.50 16.71 -3.84
CA ASP A 160 -16.94 16.55 -3.97
C ASP A 160 -17.22 15.53 -5.09
N PRO A 161 -17.86 14.38 -4.78
CA PRO A 161 -18.16 13.36 -5.79
C PRO A 161 -19.11 13.87 -6.90
N ASN A 162 -19.83 14.97 -6.68
CA ASN A 162 -20.77 15.52 -7.65
C ASN A 162 -20.14 16.56 -8.59
N LYS A 163 -18.96 17.11 -8.26
CA LYS A 163 -18.25 18.10 -9.08
C LYS A 163 -17.05 17.45 -9.76
N LEU A 164 -17.25 17.04 -11.00
CA LEU A 164 -16.32 16.16 -11.70
C LEU A 164 -15.15 16.88 -12.39
N ASP A 165 -15.28 18.20 -12.59
CA ASP A 165 -14.37 18.96 -13.46
C ASP A 165 -13.07 19.40 -12.74
N ALA A 166 -13.09 19.56 -11.41
CA ALA A 166 -12.00 20.20 -10.67
C ALA A 166 -10.71 19.35 -10.48
N LYS A 167 -10.70 18.07 -10.86
CA LYS A 167 -9.55 17.14 -10.67
C LYS A 167 -9.11 16.43 -11.95
N VAL A 168 -9.40 17.03 -13.10
CA VAL A 168 -8.96 16.52 -14.40
C VAL A 168 -7.51 16.92 -14.65
N LEU A 169 -6.61 15.92 -14.69
CA LEU A 169 -5.16 16.12 -14.83
C LEU A 169 -4.78 16.97 -16.06
N SER A 170 -5.47 16.77 -17.19
CA SER A 170 -5.21 17.53 -18.43
C SER A 170 -5.58 19.01 -18.33
N GLU A 171 -6.34 19.39 -17.30
CA GLU A 171 -6.79 20.77 -17.13
C GLU A 171 -5.84 21.62 -16.29
N PHE A 172 -4.88 20.99 -15.60
CA PHE A 172 -3.94 21.67 -14.71
C PHE A 172 -2.97 22.58 -15.49
N ASP A 173 -2.76 23.80 -14.98
CA ASP A 173 -1.95 24.83 -15.65
C ASP A 173 -0.52 24.35 -15.97
N HIS A 174 0.15 23.74 -14.99
CA HIS A 174 1.51 23.24 -15.16
C HIS A 174 1.60 22.09 -16.18
N VAL A 175 0.54 21.30 -16.34
CA VAL A 175 0.47 20.22 -17.35
C VAL A 175 0.24 20.80 -18.74
N LYS A 176 -0.64 21.80 -18.87
CA LYS A 176 -0.91 22.49 -20.13
C LYS A 176 0.31 23.23 -20.68
N HIS A 177 1.11 23.81 -19.79
CA HIS A 177 2.27 24.63 -20.14
C HIS A 177 3.61 23.91 -19.94
N ASP A 178 3.60 22.60 -19.70
CA ASP A 178 4.77 21.75 -19.45
C ASP A 178 5.77 22.37 -18.45
N THR A 179 5.23 23.02 -17.41
CA THR A 179 6.01 23.74 -16.41
C THR A 179 6.44 22.77 -15.32
N LYS A 180 7.66 22.24 -15.42
CA LYS A 180 8.23 21.32 -14.43
C LYS A 180 9.12 22.05 -13.41
N LEU A 181 9.22 21.46 -12.21
CA LEU A 181 10.33 21.72 -11.31
C LEU A 181 11.46 20.78 -11.69
N ASP A 182 12.68 21.30 -11.81
CA ASP A 182 13.86 20.47 -12.01
C ASP A 182 14.19 19.79 -10.68
N ASP A 183 14.39 18.47 -10.70
CA ASP A 183 14.67 17.67 -9.49
C ASP A 183 15.89 18.18 -8.71
N GLU A 184 16.85 18.79 -9.41
CA GLU A 184 18.05 19.39 -8.83
C GLU A 184 17.74 20.67 -8.02
N ASP A 185 16.76 21.47 -8.45
CA ASP A 185 16.34 22.67 -7.73
C ASP A 185 15.51 22.30 -6.48
N ALA A 186 14.68 21.26 -6.57
CA ALA A 186 13.91 20.73 -5.45
C ALA A 186 14.81 20.11 -4.37
N LYS A 187 15.85 19.35 -4.77
CA LYS A 187 16.87 18.81 -3.85
C LYS A 187 17.63 19.91 -3.12
N LYS A 188 18.08 20.94 -3.84
CA LYS A 188 18.81 22.08 -3.25
C LYS A 188 17.95 22.88 -2.26
N LEU A 189 16.65 23.00 -2.52
CA LEU A 189 15.72 23.67 -1.59
C LEU A 189 15.36 22.80 -0.37
N ALA A 190 15.34 21.48 -0.53
CA ALA A 190 15.17 20.54 0.58
C ALA A 190 16.38 20.53 1.52
N GLU A 191 17.59 20.72 0.98
CA GLU A 191 18.83 20.82 1.74
C GLU A 191 19.02 22.19 2.41
N ASP A 192 18.67 23.29 1.74
CA ASP A 192 18.71 24.65 2.30
C ASP A 192 17.40 25.41 2.03
N PRO A 193 16.49 25.50 3.03
CA PRO A 193 15.23 26.25 2.92
C PRO A 193 15.40 27.74 2.59
N THR A 194 16.62 28.27 2.73
CA THR A 194 16.99 29.67 2.50
C THR A 194 17.60 29.92 1.12
N PHE A 195 17.81 28.89 0.30
CA PHE A 195 18.56 28.92 -0.96
C PHE A 195 18.08 30.01 -1.94
N ASN A 196 16.79 30.35 -1.92
CA ASN A 196 16.22 31.35 -2.82
C ASN A 196 15.58 32.55 -2.09
N ILE A 197 15.94 32.77 -0.80
CA ILE A 197 15.46 33.91 -0.01
C ILE A 197 16.53 35.00 0.00
N ASN A 198 16.17 36.20 -0.46
CA ASN A 198 17.08 37.35 -0.46
C ASN A 198 17.16 37.97 0.96
N MET A 199 18.09 37.48 1.79
CA MET A 199 18.36 37.96 3.17
C MET A 199 19.87 38.22 3.38
N SER A 200 20.22 38.98 4.43
CA SER A 200 21.62 39.23 4.83
C SER A 200 22.34 37.92 5.18
N GLU A 201 23.64 37.83 4.85
CA GLU A 201 24.47 36.64 5.10
C GLU A 201 24.50 36.22 6.57
N ASP A 202 24.50 37.20 7.50
CA ASP A 202 24.52 36.93 8.93
C ASP A 202 23.23 36.24 9.42
N THR A 203 22.09 36.64 8.87
CA THR A 203 20.79 36.02 9.17
C THR A 203 20.64 34.62 8.56
N LYS A 204 21.21 34.38 7.37
CA LYS A 204 21.24 33.04 6.74
C LYS A 204 22.10 32.07 7.56
N ARG A 205 23.24 32.55 8.06
CA ARG A 205 24.14 31.75 8.92
C ARG A 205 23.47 31.36 10.24
N MET A 206 22.75 32.30 10.86
CA MET A 206 22.04 32.07 12.12
C MET A 206 20.88 31.06 11.97
N MET A 207 20.11 31.12 10.88
CA MET A 207 19.02 30.17 10.60
C MET A 207 19.52 28.76 10.27
N ARG A 208 20.70 28.64 9.64
CA ARG A 208 21.34 27.34 9.36
C ARG A 208 21.84 26.66 10.65
N GLU A 209 22.30 27.45 11.62
CA GLU A 209 22.76 26.94 12.92
C GLU A 209 21.63 26.51 13.86
N LEU A 210 20.42 27.07 13.74
CA LEU A 210 19.22 26.73 14.53
C LEU A 210 18.75 25.26 14.36
N GLY A 211 19.09 24.60 13.25
CA GLY A 211 18.78 23.19 12.99
C GLY A 211 19.75 22.18 13.61
N THR A 212 20.87 22.63 14.17
CA THR A 212 21.93 21.77 14.72
C THR A 212 21.79 21.56 16.24
N GLN A 213 22.42 20.51 16.79
CA GLN A 213 22.43 20.28 18.25
C GLN A 213 22.99 21.49 19.01
N ASN A 214 24.00 22.17 18.46
CA ASN A 214 24.56 23.40 19.02
C ASN A 214 23.56 24.57 19.03
N GLY A 215 22.70 24.69 18.01
CA GLY A 215 21.63 25.69 17.96
C GLY A 215 20.50 25.40 18.95
N ARG A 216 20.17 24.13 19.17
CA ARG A 216 19.23 23.69 20.20
C ARG A 216 19.77 23.96 21.61
N ASP A 217 21.05 23.67 21.85
CA ASP A 217 21.71 23.94 23.13
C ASP A 217 21.85 25.45 23.40
N ALA A 218 22.14 26.25 22.37
CA ALA A 218 22.17 27.71 22.46
C ALA A 218 20.78 28.33 22.71
N ALA A 219 19.73 27.78 22.11
CA ALA A 219 18.34 28.18 22.36
C ALA A 219 17.86 27.78 23.78
N LEU A 220 18.30 26.63 24.28
CA LEU A 220 17.97 26.12 25.62
C LEU A 220 18.66 26.92 26.74
N MET A 221 19.90 27.37 26.54
CA MET A 221 20.61 28.23 27.50
C MET A 221 20.13 29.68 27.49
N GLY A 222 19.46 30.11 26.41
CA GLY A 222 18.96 31.46 26.20
C GLY A 222 20.07 32.50 26.01
N GLY A 223 19.77 33.56 25.24
CA GLY A 223 20.69 34.66 25.02
C GLY A 223 20.93 35.50 26.28
N GLY A 224 22.20 35.70 26.64
CA GLY A 224 22.66 36.55 27.74
C GLY A 224 24.16 36.36 27.98
N GLY A 225 24.85 37.40 28.44
CA GLY A 225 26.31 37.35 28.65
C GLY A 225 26.77 36.24 29.62
N SER A 226 28.06 35.88 29.55
CA SER A 226 28.66 34.69 30.21
C SER A 226 28.30 34.48 31.68
N LYS A 227 28.03 35.56 32.43
CA LYS A 227 27.62 35.50 33.83
C LYS A 227 26.22 34.89 34.03
N ALA A 228 25.25 35.27 33.19
CA ALA A 228 23.87 34.77 33.28
C ALA A 228 23.74 33.29 32.88
N GLN A 229 24.60 32.84 31.95
CA GLN A 229 24.67 31.44 31.54
C GLN A 229 25.20 30.54 32.66
N LYS A 230 26.24 31.00 33.39
CA LYS A 230 26.79 30.26 34.54
C LYS A 230 25.82 30.15 35.72
N GLU A 231 25.08 31.21 36.01
CA GLU A 231 24.10 31.22 37.11
C GLU A 231 22.91 30.28 36.82
N ARG A 232 22.45 30.19 35.56
CA ARG A 232 21.38 29.26 35.15
C ARG A 232 21.84 27.81 35.10
N ALA A 233 23.06 27.55 34.63
CA ALA A 233 23.65 26.21 34.66
C ALA A 233 23.77 25.67 36.09
N ALA A 234 24.13 26.53 37.06
CA ALA A 234 24.15 26.17 38.47
C ALA A 234 22.75 25.90 39.05
N ALA A 235 21.74 26.66 38.63
CA ALA A 235 20.34 26.45 39.03
C ALA A 235 19.74 25.15 38.44
N PHE A 236 20.13 24.80 37.22
CA PHE A 236 19.70 23.56 36.58
C PHE A 236 20.35 22.32 37.22
N ALA A 237 21.65 22.39 37.50
CA ALA A 237 22.38 21.32 38.19
C ALA A 237 21.86 21.05 39.62
N THR A 238 21.37 22.08 40.31
CA THR A 238 20.74 21.93 41.64
C THR A 238 19.35 21.32 41.58
N LEU A 239 18.55 21.63 40.54
CA LEU A 239 17.26 20.98 40.28
C LEU A 239 17.43 19.50 39.87
N GLU A 240 18.44 19.21 39.07
CA GLU A 240 18.75 17.83 38.64
C GLU A 240 19.21 17.00 39.84
N ALA A 241 20.10 17.54 40.68
CA ALA A 241 20.50 16.90 41.94
C ALA A 241 19.33 16.70 42.93
N ALA A 242 18.34 17.59 42.95
CA ALA A 242 17.11 17.41 43.74
C ALA A 242 16.21 16.31 43.16
N ARG A 243 16.16 16.18 41.84
CA ARG A 243 15.43 15.11 41.14
C ARG A 243 16.08 13.74 41.34
N GLN A 244 17.41 13.64 41.35
CA GLN A 244 18.11 12.40 41.70
C GLN A 244 17.82 11.96 43.14
N ARG A 245 17.75 12.89 44.11
CA ARG A 245 17.39 12.55 45.50
C ARG A 245 15.97 12.02 45.67
N ILE A 246 15.05 12.39 44.78
CA ILE A 246 13.67 11.86 44.76
C ILE A 246 13.65 10.44 44.18
N ILE A 247 14.57 10.12 43.26
CA ILE A 247 14.69 8.79 42.66
C ILE A 247 15.37 7.80 43.63
N ASP A 248 16.25 8.27 44.51
CA ASP A 248 17.01 7.43 45.44
C ASP A 248 16.23 7.02 46.73
N GLN A 249 14.99 7.50 46.95
CA GLN A 249 14.22 7.25 48.19
C GLN A 249 13.05 6.26 48.12
N ASP A 250 12.80 5.56 47.01
CA ASP A 250 11.89 4.41 47.01
C ASP A 250 12.33 3.36 45.97
N GLY A 251 12.52 2.12 46.40
CA GLY A 251 12.65 0.94 45.52
C GLY A 251 11.91 -0.26 46.12
N PRO A 252 11.86 -1.45 45.46
CA PRO A 252 12.06 -1.78 44.04
C PRO A 252 10.91 -2.65 43.43
N GLN A 253 10.73 -2.62 42.10
CA GLN A 253 10.49 -3.82 41.27
C GLN A 253 10.90 -3.52 39.80
N LYS A 254 11.72 -4.41 39.24
CA LYS A 254 12.41 -4.38 37.94
C LYS A 254 12.32 -5.85 37.44
N GLU A 255 12.15 -6.27 36.17
CA GLU A 255 12.70 -5.84 34.87
C GLU A 255 11.93 -6.42 33.66
N ALA A 256 12.05 -5.73 32.50
CA ALA A 256 12.49 -6.26 31.19
C ALA A 256 13.09 -5.04 30.42
N PRO A 257 14.07 -5.15 29.48
CA PRO A 257 14.25 -6.24 28.51
C PRO A 257 15.70 -6.74 28.29
N ALA A 258 15.80 -7.87 27.58
CA ALA A 258 17.03 -8.58 27.27
C ALA A 258 17.68 -8.10 25.96
N LEU A 259 18.92 -7.60 26.06
CA LEU A 259 19.96 -7.68 25.04
C LEU A 259 21.29 -7.87 25.79
N SER A 260 22.04 -8.92 25.45
CA SER A 260 23.19 -9.36 26.24
C SER A 260 24.48 -8.64 25.83
N ILE A 261 25.21 -8.21 26.85
CA ILE A 261 26.49 -7.48 26.83
C ILE A 261 27.68 -8.40 26.43
N VAL A 262 27.42 -9.66 26.10
CA VAL A 262 28.46 -10.66 25.77
C VAL A 262 28.82 -10.72 24.28
N ASP A 263 27.97 -10.22 23.37
CA ASP A 263 28.26 -10.20 21.92
C ASP A 263 28.97 -8.91 21.46
N ALA A 264 28.81 -7.81 22.20
CA ALA A 264 29.49 -6.54 21.92
C ALA A 264 30.96 -6.51 22.37
N ALA A 265 31.38 -7.44 23.25
CA ALA A 265 32.72 -7.47 23.84
C ALA A 265 33.70 -8.42 23.13
N SER A 266 33.26 -9.22 22.14
CA SER A 266 34.14 -10.17 21.42
C SER A 266 34.66 -9.65 20.07
N ALA A 267 34.11 -8.56 19.53
CA ALA A 267 34.49 -8.00 18.24
C ALA A 267 35.58 -6.91 18.30
N SER A 268 36.03 -6.51 19.49
CA SER A 268 36.95 -5.39 19.69
C SER A 268 38.42 -5.76 19.92
N VAL A 269 38.82 -7.03 19.73
CA VAL A 269 40.16 -7.50 20.17
C VAL A 269 41.17 -7.83 19.05
N HIS A 270 40.82 -7.92 17.76
CA HIS A 270 41.82 -8.26 16.72
C HIS A 270 41.69 -7.48 15.40
N GLY A 271 41.94 -6.17 15.43
CA GLY A 271 41.86 -5.30 14.25
C GLY A 271 42.74 -5.69 13.04
N ARG A 272 42.17 -5.40 11.84
CA ARG A 272 42.67 -5.44 10.43
C ARG A 272 42.42 -6.75 9.66
N SER A 273 42.05 -6.77 8.37
CA SER A 273 41.43 -5.84 7.40
C SER A 273 41.03 -6.69 6.17
N ALA A 274 39.78 -6.64 5.71
CA ALA A 274 39.27 -7.52 4.64
C ALA A 274 39.27 -6.82 3.27
N GLU A 275 40.46 -6.50 2.76
CA GLU A 275 40.63 -5.94 1.42
C GLU A 275 41.79 -6.65 0.69
N ALA A 276 41.62 -7.95 0.45
CA ALA A 276 42.48 -8.75 -0.43
C ALA A 276 41.87 -10.15 -0.67
N ALA A 277 40.76 -10.24 -1.42
CA ALA A 277 40.34 -11.49 -2.07
C ALA A 277 39.35 -11.17 -3.19
N LYS A 278 39.84 -10.68 -4.33
CA LYS A 278 39.06 -10.56 -5.58
C LYS A 278 39.44 -11.67 -6.55
N ALA A 279 38.39 -12.20 -7.19
CA ALA A 279 38.30 -12.81 -8.53
C ALA A 279 38.46 -14.34 -8.69
N GLY A 280 37.41 -14.96 -9.25
CA GLY A 280 37.38 -16.34 -9.74
C GLY A 280 35.99 -16.86 -10.11
N SER A 281 35.40 -16.30 -11.17
CA SER A 281 34.21 -16.70 -11.96
C SER A 281 33.44 -17.99 -11.62
N ALA A 282 32.11 -17.91 -11.43
CA ALA A 282 31.14 -18.31 -12.45
C ALA A 282 29.69 -18.26 -11.94
N GLU A 283 28.84 -17.65 -12.76
CA GLU A 283 27.39 -17.51 -12.70
C GLU A 283 26.63 -18.75 -12.22
N LYS A 284 25.89 -18.61 -11.11
CA LYS A 284 24.52 -19.14 -10.84
C LYS A 284 24.10 -19.13 -9.36
N THR A 285 24.87 -18.51 -8.47
CA THR A 285 24.64 -18.66 -7.02
C THR A 285 24.67 -17.36 -6.22
N ALA A 286 24.47 -16.20 -6.86
CA ALA A 286 24.30 -14.92 -6.14
C ALA A 286 22.83 -14.66 -5.76
N ALA A 287 21.87 -14.98 -6.63
CA ALA A 287 20.45 -14.82 -6.33
C ALA A 287 19.95 -15.79 -5.24
N ARG A 288 20.53 -17.00 -5.16
CA ARG A 288 20.14 -18.03 -4.18
C ARG A 288 20.74 -17.81 -2.80
N VAL A 289 21.94 -17.22 -2.73
CA VAL A 289 22.61 -16.89 -1.46
C VAL A 289 22.08 -15.56 -0.89
N ALA A 290 21.74 -14.58 -1.73
CA ALA A 290 21.05 -13.37 -1.30
C ALA A 290 19.62 -13.66 -0.79
N ALA A 291 18.90 -14.63 -1.40
CA ALA A 291 17.56 -15.04 -0.96
C ALA A 291 17.56 -15.80 0.38
N HIS A 292 18.64 -16.53 0.72
CA HIS A 292 18.71 -17.26 1.98
C HIS A 292 19.24 -16.40 3.15
N ALA A 293 19.91 -15.27 2.86
CA ALA A 293 20.50 -14.39 3.86
C ALA A 293 19.54 -13.30 4.40
N LEU A 294 18.39 -13.10 3.75
CA LEU A 294 17.43 -12.03 4.10
C LEU A 294 16.11 -12.50 4.73
N GLY A 295 15.86 -13.80 4.87
CA GLY A 295 14.61 -14.28 5.48
C GLY A 295 13.33 -13.82 4.79
N GLU A 296 13.41 -13.30 3.56
CA GLU A 296 12.25 -12.93 2.77
C GLU A 296 11.71 -14.18 2.06
N ILE A 297 10.58 -14.67 2.56
CA ILE A 297 9.77 -15.69 1.90
C ILE A 297 9.34 -15.09 0.55
N VAL A 298 9.93 -15.57 -0.54
CA VAL A 298 9.55 -15.10 -1.88
C VAL A 298 8.18 -15.68 -2.22
N PRO A 299 7.15 -14.86 -2.48
CA PRO A 299 5.85 -15.36 -2.91
C PRO A 299 5.98 -16.08 -4.26
N LEU A 300 5.43 -17.30 -4.33
CA LEU A 300 5.50 -18.21 -5.49
C LEU A 300 4.99 -17.56 -6.78
N ASN A 301 4.18 -16.51 -6.67
CA ASN A 301 3.47 -15.89 -7.76
C ASN A 301 4.22 -14.71 -8.43
N THR A 302 5.49 -14.50 -8.14
CA THR A 302 6.25 -13.38 -8.71
C THR A 302 6.88 -13.74 -10.07
N LYS A 303 6.08 -13.64 -11.15
CA LYS A 303 6.63 -13.66 -12.52
C LYS A 303 7.06 -12.26 -12.91
N LEU A 304 8.35 -12.10 -13.21
CA LEU A 304 8.88 -10.86 -13.79
C LEU A 304 8.51 -10.81 -15.27
N VAL A 305 7.54 -9.95 -15.61
CA VAL A 305 7.14 -9.70 -16.99
C VAL A 305 8.04 -8.63 -17.58
N LYS A 306 8.71 -8.96 -18.68
CA LYS A 306 9.53 -8.02 -19.45
C LYS A 306 8.60 -7.06 -20.20
N SER A 307 8.34 -5.90 -19.62
CA SER A 307 7.66 -4.82 -20.32
C SER A 307 8.64 -4.21 -21.33
N ARG A 308 8.18 -4.02 -22.58
CA ARG A 308 8.95 -3.33 -23.62
C ARG A 308 8.44 -1.90 -23.68
N TYR A 309 9.32 -0.93 -23.51
CA TYR A 309 9.00 0.45 -23.82
C TYR A 309 10.13 1.06 -24.64
N THR A 310 9.77 1.98 -25.53
CA THR A 310 10.73 2.66 -26.37
C THR A 310 10.98 4.03 -25.76
N SER A 311 12.22 4.27 -25.35
CA SER A 311 12.70 5.58 -24.91
C SER A 311 13.45 6.24 -26.07
N GLY A 312 13.47 7.56 -26.14
CA GLY A 312 14.19 8.26 -27.20
C GLY A 312 13.64 9.63 -27.55
N ALA A 313 14.47 10.43 -28.21
CA ALA A 313 14.07 11.75 -28.68
C ALA A 313 13.23 11.61 -29.95
N ALA A 314 11.96 12.03 -29.89
CA ALA A 314 11.11 12.10 -31.08
C ALA A 314 11.69 13.10 -32.09
N SER A 315 11.50 12.83 -33.38
CA SER A 315 11.96 13.75 -34.44
C SER A 315 11.27 15.11 -34.29
N ARG A 316 12.06 16.19 -34.32
CA ARG A 316 11.56 17.58 -34.38
C ARG A 316 12.07 18.22 -35.65
N GLY A 317 11.16 18.86 -36.39
CA GLY A 317 11.49 19.66 -37.57
C GLY A 317 10.36 20.62 -37.94
N LEU A 318 10.62 21.92 -37.82
CA LEU A 318 9.79 23.00 -38.39
C LEU A 318 10.55 23.81 -39.45
N THR A 319 11.88 23.62 -39.57
CA THR A 319 12.76 24.28 -40.54
C THR A 319 13.78 23.28 -41.11
N SER A 320 14.55 23.67 -42.14
CA SER A 320 15.35 22.85 -43.07
C SER A 320 16.49 21.98 -42.48
N THR A 321 16.51 21.76 -41.17
CA THR A 321 17.40 20.80 -40.49
C THR A 321 16.55 19.80 -39.71
N THR A 322 16.39 18.60 -40.26
CA THR A 322 15.67 17.50 -39.63
C THR A 322 16.59 16.72 -38.71
N TYR A 323 16.22 16.54 -37.44
CA TYR A 323 16.91 15.61 -36.54
C TYR A 323 16.37 14.19 -36.76
N THR A 324 17.25 13.21 -36.98
CA THR A 324 16.85 11.80 -37.07
C THR A 324 16.44 11.30 -35.68
N PRO A 325 15.28 10.64 -35.55
CA PRO A 325 14.86 10.10 -34.26
C PRO A 325 15.81 8.98 -33.85
N VAL A 326 16.38 9.11 -32.66
CA VAL A 326 17.17 8.05 -32.02
C VAL A 326 16.31 7.47 -30.93
N THR A 327 15.85 6.23 -31.14
CA THR A 327 15.06 5.48 -30.16
C THR A 327 15.85 4.27 -29.68
N THR A 328 15.90 4.10 -28.37
CA THR A 328 16.43 2.94 -27.67
C THR A 328 15.27 2.12 -27.12
N ASN A 329 15.30 0.82 -27.35
CA ASN A 329 14.32 -0.08 -26.76
C ASN A 329 14.81 -0.49 -25.38
N ASP A 330 14.10 -0.05 -24.35
CA ASP A 330 14.39 -0.38 -22.97
C ASP A 330 13.41 -1.44 -22.47
N PHE A 331 13.83 -2.14 -21.40
CA PHE A 331 13.06 -3.21 -20.81
C PHE A 331 13.03 -3.05 -19.30
N GLU A 332 11.83 -3.06 -18.72
CA GLU A 332 11.64 -3.11 -17.28
C GLU A 332 10.91 -4.39 -16.89
N TYR A 333 11.40 -5.04 -15.84
CA TYR A 333 10.79 -6.24 -15.28
C TYR A 333 9.73 -5.85 -14.26
N VAL A 334 8.46 -5.99 -14.63
CA VAL A 334 7.31 -5.71 -13.74
C VAL A 334 6.87 -7.02 -13.08
N LYS A 335 6.65 -7.03 -11.77
CA LYS A 335 6.05 -8.17 -11.06
C LYS A 335 4.57 -8.28 -11.46
N ALA A 336 4.19 -9.34 -12.18
CA ALA A 336 2.79 -9.63 -12.46
C ALA A 336 2.34 -10.81 -11.59
N GLU A 337 1.21 -10.63 -10.89
CA GLU A 337 0.53 -11.72 -10.16
C GLU A 337 -0.09 -12.68 -11.20
N LYS A 338 0.42 -13.91 -11.30
CA LYS A 338 -0.16 -15.01 -12.07
C LYS A 338 -1.44 -15.47 -11.35
N ASN A 339 -2.57 -15.39 -12.03
CA ASN A 339 -3.82 -15.99 -11.56
C ASN A 339 -3.97 -17.36 -12.21
N PRO A 340 -3.63 -18.47 -11.52
CA PRO A 340 -3.76 -19.79 -12.10
C PRO A 340 -5.23 -20.13 -12.38
N LYS A 341 -5.51 -20.70 -13.54
CA LYS A 341 -6.85 -21.21 -13.88
C LYS A 341 -7.09 -22.63 -13.39
N LYS A 342 -6.02 -23.34 -13.03
CA LYS A 342 -6.05 -24.74 -12.57
C LYS A 342 -6.26 -24.80 -11.05
N LYS A 343 -6.90 -25.88 -10.60
CA LYS A 343 -7.08 -26.18 -9.17
C LYS A 343 -5.80 -26.78 -8.58
N GLY A 344 -5.56 -26.53 -7.30
CA GLY A 344 -4.47 -27.15 -6.54
C GLY A 344 -4.94 -28.41 -5.81
N TYR A 345 -4.03 -29.36 -5.59
CA TYR A 345 -4.29 -30.57 -4.82
C TYR A 345 -3.22 -30.82 -3.77
N VAL A 346 -3.66 -31.04 -2.54
CA VAL A 346 -2.79 -31.16 -1.37
C VAL A 346 -3.27 -32.32 -0.50
N ARG A 347 -2.35 -33.08 0.09
CA ARG A 347 -2.65 -34.11 1.09
C ARG A 347 -2.03 -33.77 2.42
N LEU A 348 -2.90 -33.64 3.41
CA LEU A 348 -2.54 -33.39 4.80
C LEU A 348 -2.43 -34.75 5.50
N HIS A 349 -1.23 -35.10 5.94
CA HIS A 349 -0.97 -36.27 6.77
C HIS A 349 -1.22 -35.91 8.23
N SER A 350 -2.28 -36.43 8.84
CA SER A 350 -2.59 -36.20 10.25
C SER A 350 -2.37 -37.46 11.09
N THR A 351 -2.35 -37.30 12.41
CA THR A 351 -2.28 -38.43 13.36
C THR A 351 -3.43 -39.45 13.18
N HIS A 352 -4.58 -38.99 12.69
CA HIS A 352 -5.79 -39.81 12.51
C HIS A 352 -5.97 -40.34 11.07
N GLY A 353 -4.97 -40.11 10.20
CA GLY A 353 -4.95 -40.50 8.79
C GLY A 353 -4.84 -39.31 7.85
N ASP A 354 -5.07 -39.57 6.57
CA ASP A 354 -4.79 -38.59 5.52
C ASP A 354 -6.06 -37.89 5.03
N LEU A 355 -5.95 -36.58 4.77
CA LEU A 355 -6.99 -35.75 4.19
C LEU A 355 -6.52 -35.20 2.84
N ASN A 356 -7.26 -35.49 1.78
CA ASN A 356 -7.00 -34.92 0.45
C ASN A 356 -7.87 -33.68 0.25
N LEU A 357 -7.22 -32.56 -0.07
CA LEU A 357 -7.80 -31.24 -0.24
C LEU A 357 -7.69 -30.81 -1.71
N GLU A 358 -8.79 -30.29 -2.25
CA GLU A 358 -8.86 -29.59 -3.52
C GLU A 358 -8.96 -28.08 -3.25
N LEU A 359 -8.11 -27.29 -3.90
CA LEU A 359 -8.01 -25.85 -3.72
C LEU A 359 -8.51 -25.09 -4.96
N HIS A 360 -9.33 -24.07 -4.74
CA HIS A 360 -9.93 -23.21 -5.77
C HIS A 360 -9.03 -22.00 -6.09
N CYS A 361 -7.84 -22.29 -6.65
CA CYS A 361 -6.83 -21.26 -6.96
C CYS A 361 -7.28 -20.27 -8.04
N ASP A 362 -8.30 -20.63 -8.83
CA ASP A 362 -8.94 -19.80 -9.85
C ASP A 362 -9.80 -18.67 -9.25
N ILE A 363 -10.44 -18.93 -8.11
CA ILE A 363 -11.36 -18.00 -7.45
C ILE A 363 -10.66 -17.24 -6.31
N CYS A 364 -9.82 -17.94 -5.54
CA CYS A 364 -9.13 -17.40 -4.37
C CYS A 364 -7.60 -17.48 -4.54
N PRO A 365 -7.02 -16.76 -5.51
CA PRO A 365 -5.62 -16.91 -5.88
C PRO A 365 -4.66 -16.52 -4.76
N ARG A 366 -4.94 -15.47 -3.97
CA ARG A 366 -4.04 -15.12 -2.87
C ARG A 366 -4.13 -16.10 -1.71
N THR A 367 -5.34 -16.52 -1.37
CA THR A 367 -5.55 -17.47 -0.28
C THR A 367 -4.89 -18.81 -0.57
N CYS A 368 -5.05 -19.32 -1.80
CA CYS A 368 -4.40 -20.56 -2.21
C CYS A 368 -2.89 -20.43 -2.32
N GLU A 369 -2.36 -19.30 -2.79
CA GLU A 369 -0.91 -19.06 -2.81
C GLU A 369 -0.32 -19.09 -1.40
N ASN A 370 -0.95 -18.39 -0.45
CA ASN A 370 -0.54 -18.38 0.94
C ASN A 370 -0.48 -19.80 1.51
N PHE A 371 -1.56 -20.56 1.34
CA PHE A 371 -1.65 -21.93 1.84
C PHE A 371 -0.60 -22.85 1.20
N LEU A 372 -0.48 -22.85 -0.13
CA LEU A 372 0.46 -23.72 -0.84
C LEU A 372 1.92 -23.39 -0.50
N THR A 373 2.26 -22.11 -0.42
CA THR A 373 3.62 -21.68 -0.06
C THR A 373 3.96 -22.09 1.37
N HIS A 374 3.04 -21.94 2.33
CA HIS A 374 3.23 -22.45 3.68
C HIS A 374 3.40 -23.98 3.72
N CYS A 375 2.67 -24.72 2.87
CA CYS A 375 2.82 -26.17 2.75
C CYS A 375 4.21 -26.56 2.22
N GLU A 376 4.70 -25.89 1.17
CA GLU A 376 6.02 -26.15 0.60
C GLU A 376 7.16 -25.80 1.57
N ASN A 377 6.98 -24.75 2.37
CA ASN A 377 7.94 -24.34 3.38
C ASN A 377 7.92 -25.23 4.63
N GLY A 378 7.01 -26.22 4.72
CA GLY A 378 6.83 -27.05 5.90
C GLY A 378 6.30 -26.29 7.13
N TYR A 379 5.67 -25.13 6.93
CA TYR A 379 5.19 -24.27 8.01
C TYR A 379 4.19 -24.99 8.92
N TYR A 380 3.32 -25.83 8.33
CA TYR A 380 2.28 -26.58 9.03
C TYR A 380 2.77 -27.90 9.65
N ASP A 381 4.05 -28.26 9.48
CA ASP A 381 4.57 -29.53 9.97
C ASP A 381 4.61 -29.55 11.51
N ASN A 382 4.11 -30.64 12.10
CA ASN A 382 3.93 -30.86 13.53
C ASN A 382 2.99 -29.87 14.27
N GLN A 383 2.15 -29.13 13.55
CA GLN A 383 1.17 -28.24 14.18
C GLN A 383 -0.05 -29.00 14.69
N ILE A 384 -0.66 -28.52 15.77
CA ILE A 384 -1.90 -29.09 16.33
C ILE A 384 -3.14 -28.42 15.71
N PHE A 385 -4.25 -29.15 15.70
CA PHE A 385 -5.58 -28.55 15.64
C PHE A 385 -5.99 -28.13 17.06
N HIS A 386 -5.87 -26.84 17.35
CA HIS A 386 -6.08 -26.30 18.70
C HIS A 386 -7.57 -26.17 19.07
N ARG A 387 -8.49 -26.29 18.11
CA ARG A 387 -9.93 -26.15 18.35
C ARG A 387 -10.76 -27.12 17.52
N ASN A 388 -11.66 -27.86 18.15
CA ASN A 388 -12.50 -28.89 17.54
C ASN A 388 -13.93 -28.81 18.11
N ILE A 389 -14.89 -28.42 17.29
CA ILE A 389 -16.30 -28.33 17.70
C ILE A 389 -17.10 -29.35 16.90
N ARG A 390 -17.61 -30.37 17.61
CA ARG A 390 -18.47 -31.41 17.03
C ARG A 390 -19.65 -30.83 16.28
N ASN A 391 -19.96 -31.39 15.11
CA ASN A 391 -21.01 -30.94 14.20
C ASN A 391 -20.85 -29.49 13.68
N PHE A 392 -19.69 -28.87 13.87
CA PHE A 392 -19.42 -27.53 13.37
C PHE A 392 -18.13 -27.51 12.56
N MET A 393 -16.96 -27.47 13.21
CA MET A 393 -15.68 -27.28 12.51
C MET A 393 -14.48 -27.73 13.35
N ILE A 394 -13.37 -27.98 12.67
CA ILE A 394 -12.05 -28.14 13.27
C ILE A 394 -11.11 -27.08 12.71
N GLN A 395 -10.36 -26.42 13.59
CA GLN A 395 -9.48 -25.29 13.27
C GLN A 395 -8.04 -25.61 13.67
N GLY A 396 -7.10 -25.21 12.80
CA GLY A 396 -5.67 -25.37 12.97
C GLY A 396 -4.90 -24.32 12.17
N GLY A 397 -3.62 -24.58 11.95
CA GLY A 397 -2.74 -23.66 11.20
C GLY A 397 -2.13 -22.55 12.06
N ASP A 398 -2.13 -22.70 13.39
CA ASP A 398 -1.40 -21.85 14.32
C ASP A 398 -0.12 -22.56 14.81
N PRO A 399 1.09 -22.06 14.47
CA PRO A 399 2.35 -22.63 14.96
C PRO A 399 2.48 -22.61 16.49
N THR A 400 1.85 -21.65 17.15
CA THR A 400 1.92 -21.51 18.62
C THR A 400 0.96 -22.45 19.33
N GLY A 401 -0.06 -22.98 18.63
CA GLY A 401 -1.11 -23.82 19.21
C GLY A 401 -2.02 -23.11 20.23
N THR A 402 -1.95 -21.77 20.32
CA THR A 402 -2.75 -20.96 21.26
C THR A 402 -4.10 -20.54 20.67
N GLY A 403 -4.23 -20.61 19.34
CA GLY A 403 -5.36 -20.14 18.56
C GLY A 403 -5.33 -18.66 18.21
N ARG A 404 -4.30 -17.92 18.64
CA ARG A 404 -4.13 -16.48 18.34
C ARG A 404 -2.94 -16.18 17.43
N GLY A 405 -2.08 -17.15 17.18
CA GLY A 405 -0.89 -16.98 16.36
C GLY A 405 -1.13 -17.25 14.88
N GLY A 406 -0.05 -17.25 14.10
CA GLY A 406 -0.09 -17.54 12.67
C GLY A 406 0.00 -16.29 11.82
N GLU A 407 0.97 -16.28 10.91
CA GLU A 407 1.27 -15.17 10.00
C GLU A 407 1.16 -15.66 8.56
N SER A 408 0.77 -14.77 7.65
CA SER A 408 0.78 -15.06 6.21
C SER A 408 2.21 -15.09 5.67
N ILE A 409 2.38 -15.59 4.45
CA ILE A 409 3.68 -15.54 3.75
C ILE A 409 4.22 -14.13 3.51
N TRP A 410 3.36 -13.11 3.59
CA TRP A 410 3.73 -11.71 3.40
C TRP A 410 4.04 -10.99 4.72
N GLY A 411 4.00 -11.70 5.86
CA GLY A 411 4.20 -11.14 7.20
C GLY A 411 3.11 -10.16 7.64
N LYS A 412 2.02 -10.02 6.87
CA LYS A 412 0.89 -9.12 7.14
C LYS A 412 -0.43 -9.81 6.81
N PRO A 413 -1.53 -9.51 7.51
CA PRO A 413 -2.84 -10.06 7.16
C PRO A 413 -3.25 -9.67 5.73
N PHE A 414 -4.00 -10.55 5.06
CA PHE A 414 -4.44 -10.31 3.69
C PHE A 414 -5.97 -10.32 3.52
N LYS A 415 -6.42 -9.70 2.43
CA LYS A 415 -7.84 -9.47 2.11
C LYS A 415 -8.65 -10.76 2.00
N ASP A 416 -9.92 -10.71 2.39
CA ASP A 416 -10.89 -11.76 2.10
C ASP A 416 -11.19 -11.88 0.59
N GLU A 417 -11.32 -13.11 0.10
CA GLU A 417 -11.66 -13.45 -1.29
C GLU A 417 -12.99 -14.20 -1.34
N VAL A 418 -14.07 -13.53 -0.93
CA VAL A 418 -15.41 -14.13 -0.87
C VAL A 418 -16.08 -14.17 -2.25
N ASN A 419 -16.67 -15.30 -2.61
CA ASN A 419 -17.40 -15.48 -3.87
C ASN A 419 -18.74 -16.18 -3.64
N SER A 420 -19.80 -15.72 -4.33
CA SER A 420 -21.12 -16.36 -4.33
C SER A 420 -21.13 -17.84 -4.70
N LYS A 421 -20.14 -18.33 -5.46
CA LYS A 421 -20.02 -19.73 -5.85
C LYS A 421 -19.48 -20.63 -4.73
N LEU A 422 -18.73 -20.06 -3.79
CA LEU A 422 -18.04 -20.79 -2.73
C LEU A 422 -18.72 -20.44 -1.40
N LEU A 423 -19.64 -21.30 -0.97
CA LEU A 423 -20.43 -21.15 0.24
C LEU A 423 -20.18 -22.31 1.20
N HIS A 424 -20.42 -22.08 2.48
CA HIS A 424 -20.30 -23.06 3.56
C HIS A 424 -21.52 -24.00 3.62
N SER A 425 -21.87 -24.58 2.47
CA SER A 425 -23.11 -25.37 2.31
C SER A 425 -22.92 -26.86 2.62
N GLU A 426 -21.69 -27.37 2.63
CA GLU A 426 -21.40 -28.79 2.68
C GLU A 426 -20.40 -29.15 3.78
N ARG A 427 -20.31 -30.45 4.11
CA ARG A 427 -19.26 -31.00 4.97
C ARG A 427 -17.95 -31.06 4.19
N GLY A 428 -16.85 -30.76 4.87
CA GLY A 428 -15.51 -30.80 4.29
C GLY A 428 -15.11 -29.52 3.56
N ILE A 429 -15.88 -28.43 3.66
CA ILE A 429 -15.46 -27.13 3.13
C ILE A 429 -14.26 -26.61 3.94
N LEU A 430 -13.22 -26.14 3.24
CA LEU A 430 -11.99 -25.59 3.78
C LEU A 430 -12.02 -24.07 3.66
N SER A 431 -11.76 -23.36 4.75
CA SER A 431 -11.88 -21.90 4.81
C SER A 431 -10.86 -21.27 5.75
N MET A 432 -10.52 -20.00 5.52
CA MET A 432 -9.58 -19.25 6.36
C MET A 432 -10.24 -18.78 7.65
N ALA A 433 -9.55 -18.96 8.77
CA ALA A 433 -9.92 -18.30 10.03
C ALA A 433 -9.45 -16.84 9.99
N ASN A 434 -10.28 -15.94 10.53
CA ASN A 434 -9.99 -14.52 10.62
C ASN A 434 -10.55 -13.94 11.92
N SER A 435 -10.07 -12.76 12.31
CA SER A 435 -10.48 -12.03 13.51
C SER A 435 -11.33 -10.79 13.17
N GLY A 436 -11.80 -10.71 11.93
CA GLY A 436 -12.47 -9.56 11.34
C GLY A 436 -12.23 -9.48 9.83
N PRO A 437 -12.87 -8.54 9.13
CA PRO A 437 -12.67 -8.35 7.70
C PRO A 437 -11.19 -8.15 7.35
N HIS A 438 -10.74 -8.80 6.28
CA HIS A 438 -9.40 -8.68 5.70
C HIS A 438 -8.23 -9.02 6.65
N SER A 439 -8.46 -9.90 7.62
CA SER A 439 -7.46 -10.31 8.63
C SER A 439 -6.98 -11.75 8.48
N ASN A 440 -6.92 -12.27 7.25
CA ASN A 440 -6.47 -13.66 7.02
C ASN A 440 -4.97 -13.80 7.29
N GLY A 441 -4.59 -14.83 8.05
CA GLY A 441 -3.19 -15.19 8.35
C GLY A 441 -2.84 -16.56 7.77
N SER A 442 -2.39 -17.49 8.62
CA SER A 442 -2.13 -18.89 8.24
C SER A 442 -3.16 -19.89 8.79
N GLN A 443 -4.01 -19.47 9.73
CA GLN A 443 -5.02 -20.33 10.33
C GLN A 443 -6.16 -20.66 9.36
N PHE A 444 -6.59 -21.91 9.39
CA PHE A 444 -7.70 -22.41 8.57
C PHE A 444 -8.58 -23.38 9.36
N PHE A 445 -9.79 -23.60 8.88
CA PHE A 445 -10.71 -24.58 9.45
C PHE A 445 -11.40 -25.43 8.38
N ILE A 446 -11.80 -26.62 8.78
CA ILE A 446 -12.56 -27.58 7.97
C ILE A 446 -13.92 -27.79 8.63
N LEU A 447 -14.99 -27.66 7.86
CA LEU A 447 -16.35 -27.85 8.36
C LEU A 447 -16.74 -29.33 8.49
N TYR A 448 -17.40 -29.69 9.59
CA TYR A 448 -18.07 -30.98 9.76
C TYR A 448 -19.51 -30.96 9.26
N LYS A 449 -20.13 -29.78 9.18
CA LYS A 449 -21.51 -29.55 8.74
C LYS A 449 -21.62 -28.21 8.02
N SER A 450 -22.68 -28.06 7.21
CA SER A 450 -23.06 -26.78 6.60
C SER A 450 -23.18 -25.66 7.65
N ALA A 451 -22.54 -24.52 7.40
CA ALA A 451 -22.53 -23.36 8.30
C ALA A 451 -22.85 -22.06 7.53
N PRO A 452 -24.12 -21.83 7.12
CA PRO A 452 -24.47 -20.66 6.30
C PRO A 452 -24.18 -19.30 6.95
N HIS A 453 -24.09 -19.23 8.28
CA HIS A 453 -23.79 -18.02 9.03
C HIS A 453 -22.35 -17.50 8.87
N LEU A 454 -21.46 -18.34 8.32
CA LEU A 454 -20.06 -18.01 7.98
C LEU A 454 -19.91 -17.47 6.55
N ASN A 455 -20.97 -17.57 5.73
CA ASN A 455 -20.94 -17.07 4.35
C ASN A 455 -20.61 -15.57 4.31
N TYR A 456 -19.75 -15.19 3.37
CA TYR A 456 -19.25 -13.82 3.17
C TYR A 456 -18.45 -13.23 4.34
N LYS A 457 -18.17 -14.02 5.39
CA LYS A 457 -17.29 -13.63 6.50
C LYS A 457 -15.93 -14.30 6.42
N HIS A 458 -15.91 -15.56 6.00
CA HIS A 458 -14.68 -16.34 5.85
C HIS A 458 -14.46 -16.69 4.39
N THR A 459 -13.20 -16.65 3.97
CA THR A 459 -12.79 -16.99 2.61
C THR A 459 -12.78 -18.51 2.45
N VAL A 460 -13.70 -19.04 1.64
CA VAL A 460 -13.72 -20.44 1.23
C VAL A 460 -12.74 -20.62 0.08
N PHE A 461 -11.68 -21.38 0.27
CA PHE A 461 -10.63 -21.56 -0.75
C PHE A 461 -10.42 -23.01 -1.17
N GLY A 462 -11.15 -23.96 -0.58
CA GLY A 462 -11.03 -25.37 -0.96
C GLY A 462 -12.09 -26.27 -0.33
N ARG A 463 -11.93 -27.57 -0.57
CA ARG A 463 -12.78 -28.62 0.00
C ARG A 463 -12.02 -29.94 0.15
N VAL A 464 -12.46 -30.77 1.09
CA VAL A 464 -11.99 -32.14 1.27
C VAL A 464 -12.61 -33.01 0.17
N VAL A 465 -11.75 -33.66 -0.62
CA VAL A 465 -12.15 -34.60 -1.68
C VAL A 465 -11.93 -36.06 -1.30
N GLY A 466 -11.08 -36.33 -0.31
CA GLY A 466 -10.80 -37.67 0.16
C GLY A 466 -10.37 -37.67 1.63
N GLY A 467 -10.57 -38.80 2.33
CA GLY A 467 -10.29 -38.88 3.76
C GLY A 467 -11.45 -38.45 4.66
N LEU A 468 -12.69 -38.43 4.16
CA LEU A 468 -13.87 -38.10 4.96
C LEU A 468 -14.02 -39.00 6.20
N GLU A 469 -13.54 -40.25 6.14
CA GLU A 469 -13.48 -41.15 7.29
C GLU A 469 -12.55 -40.65 8.40
N THR A 470 -11.37 -40.11 8.03
CA THR A 470 -10.46 -39.46 8.96
C THR A 470 -11.13 -38.25 9.58
N LEU A 471 -11.79 -37.42 8.78
CA LEU A 471 -12.55 -36.27 9.29
C LEU A 471 -13.63 -36.70 10.31
N SER A 472 -14.32 -37.81 10.06
CA SER A 472 -15.29 -38.39 11.02
C SER A 472 -14.66 -38.99 12.28
N LYS A 473 -13.42 -39.50 12.21
CA LYS A 473 -12.67 -39.95 13.40
C LYS A 473 -12.24 -38.77 14.25
N THR A 474 -11.68 -37.74 13.62
CA THR A 474 -11.25 -36.49 14.25
C THR A 474 -12.41 -35.79 14.96
N GLU A 475 -13.62 -35.79 14.38
CA GLU A 475 -14.82 -35.23 15.01
C GLU A 475 -15.22 -35.95 16.31
N LYS A 476 -14.90 -37.24 16.45
CA LYS A 476 -15.25 -38.04 17.63
C LYS A 476 -14.29 -37.83 18.80
N VAL A 477 -13.16 -37.16 18.61
CA VAL A 477 -12.20 -36.91 19.69
C VAL A 477 -12.86 -36.05 20.78
N PRO A 478 -12.75 -36.42 22.07
CA PRO A 478 -13.28 -35.62 23.17
C PRO A 478 -12.48 -34.33 23.34
N VAL A 479 -13.15 -33.26 23.75
CA VAL A 479 -12.59 -31.91 23.89
C VAL A 479 -12.77 -31.40 25.32
N ASP A 480 -11.95 -30.43 25.72
CA ASP A 480 -12.08 -29.71 26.98
C ASP A 480 -13.11 -28.56 26.89
N ASP A 481 -13.20 -27.77 27.97
CA ASP A 481 -14.13 -26.63 28.07
C ASP A 481 -13.77 -25.47 27.11
N ASP A 482 -12.54 -25.42 26.61
CA ASP A 482 -12.04 -24.41 25.66
C ASP A 482 -12.11 -24.91 24.19
N ASP A 483 -12.91 -25.95 23.92
CA ASP A 483 -13.04 -26.64 22.64
C ASP A 483 -11.72 -27.28 22.12
N LYS A 484 -10.70 -27.47 22.97
CA LYS A 484 -9.42 -28.06 22.58
C LYS A 484 -9.47 -29.58 22.71
N PRO A 485 -8.99 -30.35 21.71
CA PRO A 485 -8.92 -31.81 21.80
C PRO A 485 -8.09 -32.29 23.00
N LEU A 486 -8.62 -33.25 23.77
CA LEU A 486 -7.87 -33.91 24.85
C LEU A 486 -6.71 -34.74 24.30
N GLU A 487 -6.91 -35.36 23.14
CA GLU A 487 -5.87 -36.03 22.38
C GLU A 487 -5.41 -35.12 21.25
N ASP A 488 -4.12 -34.74 21.26
CA ASP A 488 -3.55 -33.84 20.26
C ASP A 488 -3.70 -34.41 18.84
N ILE A 489 -4.48 -33.71 18.02
CA ILE A 489 -4.61 -33.99 16.60
C ILE A 489 -3.55 -33.14 15.89
N LYS A 490 -2.50 -33.78 15.35
CA LYS A 490 -1.38 -33.09 14.71
C LYS A 490 -1.39 -33.26 13.21
N ILE A 491 -1.00 -32.21 12.50
CA ILE A 491 -0.57 -32.23 11.11
C ILE A 491 0.89 -32.66 11.13
N LEU A 492 1.18 -33.88 10.68
CA LEU A 492 2.54 -34.40 10.64
C LEU A 492 3.33 -33.78 9.50
N LYS A 493 2.71 -33.77 8.32
CA LYS A 493 3.30 -33.24 7.09
C LYS A 493 2.22 -32.90 6.09
N ILE A 494 2.48 -31.92 5.24
CA ILE A 494 1.64 -31.66 4.08
C ILE A 494 2.40 -31.95 2.78
N SER A 495 1.79 -32.77 1.91
CA SER A 495 2.33 -33.12 0.59
C SER A 495 1.53 -32.40 -0.49
N VAL A 496 2.18 -31.51 -1.24
CA VAL A 496 1.57 -30.81 -2.39
C VAL A 496 1.69 -31.69 -3.63
N PHE A 497 0.57 -32.08 -4.25
CA PHE A 497 0.56 -32.92 -5.45
C PHE A 497 0.52 -32.11 -6.74
N VAL A 498 -0.28 -31.05 -6.75
CA VAL A 498 -0.45 -30.17 -7.91
C VAL A 498 -0.37 -28.74 -7.41
N ASN A 499 0.67 -28.03 -7.85
CA ASN A 499 0.86 -26.62 -7.57
C ASN A 499 0.70 -25.80 -8.87
N PRO A 500 -0.44 -25.11 -9.06
CA PRO A 500 -0.71 -24.40 -10.31
C PRO A 500 0.10 -23.10 -10.46
N TYR A 501 0.81 -22.65 -9.42
CA TYR A 501 1.65 -21.45 -9.47
C TYR A 501 3.03 -21.75 -10.06
N THR A 502 3.62 -22.89 -9.72
CA THR A 502 4.96 -23.30 -10.18
C THR A 502 4.92 -24.01 -11.53
N GLU A 503 3.85 -24.75 -11.82
CA GLU A 503 3.71 -25.42 -13.11
C GLU A 503 3.46 -24.40 -14.23
N PRO A 504 4.20 -24.48 -15.35
CA PRO A 504 3.95 -23.63 -16.51
C PRO A 504 2.57 -23.97 -17.10
N ASP A 505 1.80 -22.94 -17.45
CA ASP A 505 0.51 -23.16 -18.12
C ASP A 505 0.76 -23.82 -19.49
N GLU A 506 -0.11 -24.74 -19.91
CA GLU A 506 0.03 -25.46 -21.19
C GLU A 506 0.10 -24.49 -22.40
N GLU A 507 -0.52 -23.32 -22.28
CA GLU A 507 -0.42 -22.23 -23.26
C GLU A 507 1.00 -21.63 -23.32
N GLU A 508 1.68 -21.48 -22.18
CA GLU A 508 3.06 -20.99 -22.12
C GLU A 508 4.05 -22.01 -22.65
N VAL A 509 3.81 -23.30 -22.40
CA VAL A 509 4.62 -24.40 -22.97
C VAL A 509 4.48 -24.40 -24.50
N LYS A 510 3.26 -24.33 -25.02
CA LYS A 510 3.00 -24.24 -26.48
C LYS A 510 3.62 -22.99 -27.12
N LEU A 511 3.56 -21.84 -26.43
CA LEU A 511 4.18 -20.61 -26.92
C LEU A 511 5.70 -20.75 -26.99
N LYS A 512 6.34 -21.33 -25.96
CA LYS A 512 7.78 -21.60 -25.96
C LYS A 512 8.20 -22.56 -27.06
N GLU A 513 7.48 -23.66 -27.23
CA GLU A 513 7.73 -24.62 -28.31
C GLU A 513 7.60 -23.95 -29.68
N SER A 514 6.57 -23.11 -29.88
CA SER A 514 6.39 -22.39 -31.14
C SER A 514 7.50 -21.35 -31.40
N SER A 515 8.00 -20.66 -30.36
CA SER A 515 9.11 -19.72 -30.50
C SER A 515 10.44 -20.41 -30.76
N GLU A 516 10.72 -21.53 -30.10
CA GLU A 516 11.93 -22.32 -30.34
C GLU A 516 11.93 -22.93 -31.75
N THR A 517 10.76 -23.33 -32.25
CA THR A 517 10.63 -23.82 -33.64
C THR A 517 10.90 -22.70 -34.65
N ALA A 518 10.39 -21.49 -34.41
CA ALA A 518 10.60 -20.33 -35.28
C ALA A 518 12.05 -19.82 -35.27
N GLU A 519 12.74 -19.87 -34.12
CA GLU A 519 14.16 -19.50 -34.01
C GLU A 519 15.06 -20.52 -34.75
N ASN A 520 14.77 -21.83 -34.60
CA ASN A 520 15.51 -22.87 -35.32
C ASN A 520 15.29 -22.84 -36.84
N GLU A 521 14.12 -22.38 -37.31
CA GLU A 521 13.86 -22.16 -38.74
C GLU A 521 14.57 -20.90 -39.27
N ALA A 522 14.73 -19.86 -38.45
CA ALA A 522 15.44 -18.64 -38.82
C ALA A 522 16.98 -18.79 -38.83
N GLU A 523 17.54 -19.70 -38.04
CA GLU A 523 18.99 -20.02 -38.07
C GLU A 523 19.40 -20.96 -39.21
N ASN A 524 18.43 -21.61 -39.88
CA ASN A 524 18.68 -22.51 -41.02
C ASN A 524 18.36 -21.88 -42.39
N LEU A 525 18.10 -20.57 -42.44
CA LEU A 525 17.94 -19.74 -43.64
C LEU A 525 19.11 -18.74 -43.73
#